data_AF-A0A7C7VY93-F1
#
_entry.id   AF-A0A7C7VY93-F1
#
_cell.length_a   1.000
_cell.length_b   1.000
_cell.length_c   1.000
_cell.angle_alpha   90.00
_cell.angle_beta   90.00
_cell.angle_gamma   90.00
#
_symmetry.space_group_name_H-M   'P 1'
#
loop_
_entity.id
_entity.type
_entity.pdbx_description
1 polymer ?
#
loop_
_entity_poly.entity_id
_entity_poly.type
_entity_poly.pdbx_seq_one_letter_code
_entity_poly.pdbx_strand_id
1 'polypeptide(L)'
;MLQAIAGLWIPFATILLLFFLAFISNTNDKNAASQKKLMLGVSGAAMIAMVAVFAVAAARASSYPPVEEEESVANTISEKIVAGQDLYSVQCVECHGPDGEGGEIHGVEGLDGVYVKPISSQDEMWTRTDETLANIIDFGQQDLGMPPYGVAYGGPLKKSEIDYIVTFMRYTWDSRAEVPADAASAGAIPALAEGEIPSWEVHIQPLTKRYCLSCHREGKENNNYLMSTYQEMITTGDNAGKNLIPGDPDNSYVGLTINGHPILDDAGNEIITQMPPTKLIKEDYIDMLERWIAAGMPETAEEAAALQGDGAGSAESP
;
A
#
# COMPACT_ATOMS: atom_id res chain seq x y z
N MET A 1 15.54 0.23 24.95
CA MET A 1 16.72 1.11 25.14
C MET A 1 17.61 0.70 26.34
N LEU A 2 17.06 0.44 27.54
CA LEU A 2 17.87 0.06 28.73
C LEU A 2 18.69 -1.23 28.58
N GLN A 3 18.16 -2.25 27.89
CA GLN A 3 18.85 -3.54 27.67
C GLN A 3 20.06 -3.43 26.72
N ALA A 4 19.94 -2.62 25.66
CA ALA A 4 21.05 -2.36 24.74
C ALA A 4 22.18 -1.58 25.43
N ILE A 5 21.81 -0.64 26.31
CA ILE A 5 22.78 0.11 27.12
C ILE A 5 23.50 -0.83 28.10
N ALA A 6 22.77 -1.67 28.84
CA ALA A 6 23.38 -2.58 29.80
C ALA A 6 24.23 -3.70 29.15
N GLY A 7 23.77 -4.27 28.04
CA GLY A 7 24.46 -5.36 27.33
C GLY A 7 25.77 -4.95 26.68
N LEU A 8 25.90 -3.67 26.29
CA LEU A 8 27.11 -3.16 25.62
C LEU A 8 28.03 -2.38 26.56
N TRP A 9 27.49 -1.55 27.48
CA TRP A 9 28.31 -0.65 28.29
C TRP A 9 28.94 -1.32 29.51
N ILE A 10 28.29 -2.30 30.13
CA ILE A 10 28.87 -3.05 31.26
C ILE A 10 30.14 -3.80 30.83
N PRO A 11 30.14 -4.60 29.74
CA PRO A 11 31.37 -5.25 29.30
C PRO A 11 32.41 -4.24 28.83
N PHE A 12 32.01 -3.18 28.12
CA PHE A 12 32.94 -2.15 27.67
C PHE A 12 33.64 -1.42 28.83
N ALA A 13 32.90 -0.99 29.85
CA ALA A 13 33.45 -0.35 31.04
C ALA A 13 34.34 -1.31 31.85
N THR A 14 33.98 -2.60 31.93
CA THR A 14 34.79 -3.61 32.61
C THR A 14 36.11 -3.84 31.88
N ILE A 15 36.08 -3.94 30.55
CA ILE A 15 37.29 -4.09 29.72
C ILE A 15 38.20 -2.86 29.86
N LEU A 16 37.63 -1.65 29.83
CA LEU A 16 38.40 -0.42 30.07
C LEU A 16 39.04 -0.39 31.46
N LEU A 17 38.29 -0.74 32.51
CA LEU A 17 38.80 -0.77 33.87
C LEU A 17 39.94 -1.79 34.02
N LEU A 18 39.78 -2.98 33.44
CA LEU A 18 40.84 -4.01 33.44
C LEU A 18 42.06 -3.57 32.64
N PHE A 19 41.87 -2.87 31.52
CA PHE A 19 42.96 -2.30 30.72
C PHE A 19 43.75 -1.25 31.49
N PHE A 20 43.08 -0.32 32.18
CA PHE A 20 43.73 0.67 33.04
C PHE A 20 44.47 0.03 34.23
N LEU A 21 43.86 -0.97 34.87
CA LEU A 21 44.51 -1.73 35.95
C LEU A 21 45.75 -2.48 35.45
N ALA A 22 45.72 -3.02 34.22
CA ALA A 22 46.86 -3.67 33.58
C ALA A 22 47.98 -2.66 33.28
N PHE A 23 47.64 -1.49 32.76
CA PHE A 23 48.61 -0.44 32.40
C PHE A 23 49.34 0.14 33.62
N ILE A 24 48.64 0.35 34.74
CA ILE A 24 49.24 0.81 36.00
C ILE A 24 50.19 -0.25 36.60
N SER A 25 49.95 -1.54 36.34
CA SER A 25 50.72 -2.65 36.92
C SER A 25 52.14 -2.82 36.35
N ASN A 26 52.46 -2.22 35.20
CA ASN A 26 53.74 -2.43 34.52
C ASN A 26 54.94 -1.69 35.17
N THR A 27 54.79 -1.19 36.40
CA THR A 27 55.79 -0.32 37.06
C THR A 27 56.33 -0.84 38.39
N ASN A 28 55.82 -1.94 38.98
CA ASN A 28 56.41 -2.48 40.22
C ASN A 28 56.03 -3.95 40.54
N ASP A 29 57.00 -4.86 40.46
CA ASP A 29 56.85 -6.34 40.59
C ASP A 29 56.40 -6.81 41.99
N LYS A 30 56.50 -5.96 43.02
CA LYS A 30 56.24 -6.35 44.42
C LYS A 30 54.77 -6.61 44.77
N ASN A 31 53.81 -6.20 43.91
CA ASN A 31 52.37 -6.29 44.19
C ASN A 31 51.58 -7.19 43.21
N ALA A 32 52.26 -7.93 42.33
CA ALA A 32 51.64 -8.68 41.23
C ALA A 32 50.56 -9.70 41.69
N ALA A 33 50.76 -10.36 42.83
CA ALA A 33 49.81 -11.35 43.36
C ALA A 33 48.53 -10.71 43.91
N SER A 34 48.64 -9.54 44.54
CA SER A 34 47.48 -8.78 45.05
C SER A 34 46.65 -8.20 43.89
N GLN A 35 47.32 -7.72 42.85
CA GLN A 35 46.67 -7.18 41.65
C GLN A 35 45.97 -8.25 40.82
N LYS A 36 46.55 -9.46 40.67
CA LYS A 36 45.85 -10.59 40.04
C LYS A 36 44.55 -10.92 40.77
N LYS A 37 44.56 -10.94 42.11
CA LYS A 37 43.35 -11.16 42.92
C LYS A 37 42.32 -10.04 42.71
N LEU A 38 42.76 -8.79 42.61
CA LEU A 38 41.88 -7.64 42.33
C LEU A 38 41.24 -7.75 40.93
N MET A 39 42.02 -8.06 39.90
CA MET A 39 41.51 -8.22 38.53
C MET A 39 40.51 -9.39 38.41
N LEU A 40 40.82 -10.55 39.01
CA LEU A 40 39.87 -11.66 39.06
C LEU A 40 38.59 -11.31 39.84
N GLY A 41 38.71 -10.54 40.92
CA GLY A 41 37.55 -10.05 41.69
C GLY A 41 36.65 -9.12 40.88
N VAL A 42 37.24 -8.18 40.14
CA VAL A 42 36.53 -7.24 39.26
C VAL A 42 35.82 -7.98 38.11
N SER A 43 36.51 -8.92 37.45
CA SER A 43 35.91 -9.73 36.38
C SER A 43 34.77 -10.61 36.90
N GLY A 44 34.93 -11.22 38.09
CA GLY A 44 33.88 -12.02 38.72
C GLY A 44 32.64 -11.19 39.09
N ALA A 45 32.83 -10.01 39.67
CA ALA A 45 31.73 -9.10 40.00
C ALA A 45 30.96 -8.62 38.76
N ALA A 46 31.67 -8.30 37.66
CA ALA A 46 31.05 -7.91 36.40
C ALA A 46 30.20 -9.04 35.78
N MET A 47 30.70 -10.28 35.83
CA MET A 47 29.95 -11.45 35.35
C MET A 47 28.67 -11.67 36.17
N ILE A 48 28.74 -11.56 37.50
CA ILE A 48 27.56 -11.69 38.37
C ILE A 48 26.54 -10.58 38.07
N ALA A 49 26.99 -9.33 37.89
CA ALA A 49 26.12 -8.21 37.54
C ALA A 49 25.40 -8.45 36.20
N MET A 50 26.11 -8.97 35.19
CA MET A 50 25.52 -9.27 33.88
C MET A 50 24.48 -10.39 33.95
N VAL A 51 24.77 -11.46 34.70
CA VAL A 51 23.81 -12.55 34.95
C VAL A 51 22.57 -12.05 35.71
N ALA A 52 22.74 -11.16 36.68
CA ALA A 52 21.63 -10.57 37.43
C ALA A 52 20.76 -9.68 36.53
N VAL A 53 21.36 -8.85 35.67
CA VAL A 53 20.63 -8.03 34.69
C VAL A 53 19.86 -8.91 33.71
N PHE A 54 20.49 -9.98 33.21
CA PHE A 54 19.84 -10.94 32.32
C PHE A 54 18.68 -11.66 33.01
N ALA A 55 18.85 -12.10 34.26
CA ALA A 55 17.79 -12.75 35.03
C ALA A 55 16.60 -11.80 35.28
N VAL A 56 16.85 -10.53 35.59
CA VAL A 56 15.81 -9.51 35.76
C VAL A 56 15.10 -9.21 34.44
N ALA A 57 15.84 -9.14 33.33
CA ALA A 57 15.27 -8.98 32.00
C ALA A 57 14.38 -10.17 31.60
N ALA A 58 14.85 -11.39 31.83
CA ALA A 58 14.11 -12.62 31.56
C ALA A 58 12.86 -12.74 32.45
N ALA A 59 12.97 -12.39 33.74
CA ALA A 59 11.83 -12.39 34.66
C ALA A 59 10.76 -11.33 34.31
N ARG A 60 11.15 -10.27 33.59
CA ARG A 60 10.23 -9.25 33.07
C ARG A 60 9.81 -9.49 31.63
N ALA A 61 10.28 -10.55 30.98
CA ALA A 61 9.93 -10.88 29.59
C ALA A 61 8.42 -10.95 29.38
N SER A 62 7.68 -11.51 30.36
CA SER A 62 6.22 -11.63 30.32
C SER A 62 5.46 -10.33 30.63
N SER A 63 6.17 -9.27 31.03
CA SER A 63 5.59 -7.95 31.33
C SER A 63 5.87 -6.90 30.26
N TYR A 64 6.67 -7.25 29.24
CA TYR A 64 6.65 -6.49 28.00
C TYR A 64 5.34 -6.81 27.30
N PRO A 65 4.62 -5.81 26.78
CA PRO A 65 3.51 -6.09 25.89
C PRO A 65 4.02 -7.00 24.76
N PRO A 66 3.22 -7.96 24.29
CA PRO A 66 3.53 -8.63 23.04
C PRO A 66 3.85 -7.55 22.01
N VAL A 67 4.92 -7.71 21.23
CA VAL A 67 5.05 -6.94 20.00
C VAL A 67 3.75 -7.19 19.25
N GLU A 68 2.96 -6.14 19.04
CA GLU A 68 1.66 -6.26 18.39
C GLU A 68 1.85 -7.11 17.13
N GLU A 69 1.10 -8.21 17.10
CA GLU A 69 1.24 -9.25 16.10
C GLU A 69 1.15 -8.66 14.69
N GLU A 70 2.03 -9.19 13.86
CA GLU A 70 2.17 -8.91 12.44
C GLU A 70 0.79 -8.79 11.75
N GLU A 71 0.53 -7.63 11.13
CA GLU A 71 -0.45 -7.55 10.04
C GLU A 71 -0.19 -8.73 9.10
N SER A 72 -1.25 -9.47 8.78
CA SER A 72 -1.22 -10.75 8.07
C SER A 72 -0.15 -10.78 6.98
N VAL A 73 0.95 -11.48 7.23
CA VAL A 73 1.97 -11.71 6.21
C VAL A 73 1.32 -12.53 5.10
N ALA A 74 1.20 -11.95 3.91
CA ALA A 74 0.68 -12.65 2.74
C ALA A 74 1.59 -13.84 2.42
N ASN A 75 1.02 -15.05 2.51
CA ASN A 75 1.76 -16.30 2.42
C ASN A 75 1.66 -16.91 1.02
N THR A 76 0.59 -16.63 0.28
CA THR A 76 0.40 -17.10 -1.10
C THR A 76 0.76 -16.03 -2.13
N ILE A 77 1.03 -16.42 -3.38
CA ILE A 77 1.28 -15.46 -4.47
C ILE A 77 0.03 -14.60 -4.70
N SER A 78 -1.15 -15.20 -4.68
CA SER A 78 -2.44 -14.51 -4.83
C SER A 78 -2.64 -13.43 -3.75
N GLU A 79 -2.40 -13.76 -2.48
CA GLU A 79 -2.48 -12.79 -1.38
C GLU A 79 -1.49 -11.64 -1.56
N LYS A 80 -0.26 -11.93 -2.01
CA LYS A 80 0.76 -10.91 -2.26
C LYS A 80 0.38 -9.98 -3.41
N ILE A 81 -0.24 -10.51 -4.46
CA ILE A 81 -0.73 -9.69 -5.58
C ILE A 81 -1.84 -8.76 -5.11
N VAL A 82 -2.82 -9.25 -4.34
CA VAL A 82 -3.91 -8.40 -3.83
C VAL A 82 -3.37 -7.35 -2.86
N ALA A 83 -2.54 -7.73 -1.88
CA ALA A 83 -1.93 -6.79 -0.95
C ALA A 83 -1.05 -5.75 -1.68
N GLY A 84 -0.28 -6.19 -2.68
CA GLY A 84 0.55 -5.32 -3.51
C GLY A 84 -0.27 -4.34 -4.34
N GLN A 85 -1.40 -4.78 -4.89
CA GLN A 85 -2.34 -3.92 -5.61
C GLN A 85 -2.91 -2.85 -4.68
N ASP A 86 -3.41 -3.22 -3.50
CA ASP A 86 -4.02 -2.28 -2.56
C ASP A 86 -3.00 -1.21 -2.12
N LEU A 87 -1.76 -1.62 -1.84
CA LEU A 87 -0.67 -0.69 -1.54
C LEU A 87 -0.31 0.21 -2.72
N TYR A 88 -0.17 -0.36 -3.93
CA TYR A 88 0.12 0.40 -5.14
C TYR A 88 -0.95 1.46 -5.42
N SER A 89 -2.22 1.09 -5.25
CA SER A 89 -3.39 1.94 -5.46
C SER A 89 -3.33 3.20 -4.59
N VAL A 90 -2.88 3.07 -3.35
CA VAL A 90 -2.82 4.17 -2.39
C VAL A 90 -1.56 5.01 -2.55
N GLN A 91 -0.42 4.38 -2.87
CA GLN A 91 0.91 4.99 -2.77
C GLN A 91 1.51 5.43 -4.11
N CYS A 92 1.10 4.83 -5.23
CA CYS A 92 1.80 4.95 -6.51
C CYS A 92 0.94 5.53 -7.64
N VAL A 93 -0.38 5.33 -7.62
CA VAL A 93 -1.29 5.67 -8.73
C VAL A 93 -1.32 7.16 -9.07
N GLU A 94 -1.19 8.05 -8.08
CA GLU A 94 -1.22 9.50 -8.31
C GLU A 94 -0.15 9.97 -9.32
N CYS A 95 0.98 9.29 -9.38
CA CYS A 95 2.07 9.62 -10.32
C CYS A 95 2.22 8.61 -11.47
N HIS A 96 1.98 7.33 -11.22
CA HIS A 96 2.25 6.26 -12.18
C HIS A 96 1.02 5.74 -12.91
N GLY A 97 -0.18 6.15 -12.49
CA GLY A 97 -1.43 5.61 -13.02
C GLY A 97 -1.75 4.19 -12.51
N PRO A 98 -3.03 3.78 -12.61
CA PRO A 98 -3.54 2.50 -12.12
C PRO A 98 -3.03 1.26 -12.88
N ASP A 99 -2.51 1.45 -14.10
CA ASP A 99 -1.89 0.41 -14.93
C ASP A 99 -0.38 0.68 -15.14
N GLY A 100 0.23 1.57 -14.35
CA GLY A 100 1.64 1.92 -14.48
C GLY A 100 1.97 2.64 -15.78
N GLU A 101 0.95 3.17 -16.47
CA GLU A 101 1.06 3.81 -17.78
C GLU A 101 1.74 5.19 -17.72
N GLY A 102 1.85 5.78 -16.54
CA GLY A 102 2.36 7.13 -16.33
C GLY A 102 1.45 8.19 -16.96
N GLY A 103 2.05 9.28 -17.44
CA GLY A 103 1.35 10.44 -17.96
C GLY A 103 1.72 11.72 -17.23
N GLU A 104 0.93 12.76 -17.48
CA GLU A 104 1.08 14.04 -16.79
C GLU A 104 0.48 13.95 -15.39
N ILE A 105 1.27 14.29 -14.37
CA ILE A 105 0.84 14.30 -12.98
C ILE A 105 -0.08 15.50 -12.75
N HIS A 106 -1.20 15.27 -12.06
CA HIS A 106 -2.12 16.31 -11.63
C HIS A 106 -2.43 16.21 -10.14
N GLY A 107 -2.49 17.35 -9.44
CA GLY A 107 -2.95 17.42 -8.05
C GLY A 107 -1.91 16.99 -7.01
N VAL A 108 -0.65 16.80 -7.41
CA VAL A 108 0.48 16.53 -6.51
C VAL A 108 1.32 17.80 -6.37
N GLU A 109 1.43 18.29 -5.13
CA GLU A 109 2.18 19.52 -4.83
C GLU A 109 3.63 19.42 -5.32
N GLY A 110 4.04 20.36 -6.17
CA GLY A 110 5.41 20.45 -6.70
C GLY A 110 5.72 19.52 -7.89
N LEU A 111 4.78 18.67 -8.31
CA LEU A 111 4.93 17.77 -9.45
C LEU A 111 3.83 17.92 -10.51
N ASP A 112 2.90 18.87 -10.33
CA ASP A 112 1.85 19.18 -11.31
C ASP A 112 2.45 19.52 -12.68
N GLY A 113 1.96 18.86 -13.74
CA GLY A 113 2.45 19.01 -15.11
C GLY A 113 3.72 18.23 -15.44
N VAL A 114 4.31 17.50 -14.47
CA VAL A 114 5.48 16.65 -14.73
C VAL A 114 5.02 15.38 -15.44
N TYR A 115 5.72 15.04 -16.53
CA TYR A 115 5.44 13.82 -17.29
C TYR A 115 6.24 12.62 -16.78
N VAL A 116 5.54 11.56 -16.37
CA VAL A 116 6.12 10.29 -15.92
C VAL A 116 6.02 9.26 -17.04
N LYS A 117 7.14 8.60 -17.33
CA LYS A 117 7.17 7.51 -18.32
C LYS A 117 6.40 6.26 -17.81
N PRO A 118 5.90 5.40 -18.71
CA PRO A 118 5.23 4.16 -18.32
C PRO A 118 6.20 3.21 -17.61
N ILE A 119 5.94 2.92 -16.34
CA ILE A 119 6.69 1.92 -15.56
C ILE A 119 6.22 0.50 -15.86
N SER A 120 5.03 0.34 -16.43
CA SER A 120 4.54 -0.95 -16.95
C SER A 120 5.09 -1.30 -18.33
N SER A 121 5.94 -0.45 -18.91
CA SER A 121 6.56 -0.73 -20.21
C SER A 121 7.46 -1.97 -20.16
N GLN A 122 7.56 -2.63 -21.31
CA GLN A 122 8.45 -3.79 -21.47
C GLN A 122 9.91 -3.44 -21.14
N ASP A 123 10.36 -2.23 -21.48
CA ASP A 123 11.74 -1.80 -21.19
C ASP A 123 12.02 -1.78 -19.68
N GLU A 124 11.08 -1.29 -18.86
CA GLU A 124 11.25 -1.30 -17.41
C GLU A 124 11.09 -2.70 -16.82
N MET A 125 10.04 -3.44 -17.20
CA MET A 125 9.82 -4.79 -16.66
C MET A 125 10.93 -5.75 -17.09
N TRP A 126 11.50 -5.65 -18.29
CA TRP A 126 12.48 -6.63 -18.74
C TRP A 126 13.90 -6.37 -18.24
N THR A 127 14.27 -5.11 -18.07
CA THR A 127 15.66 -4.73 -17.74
C THR A 127 15.92 -4.58 -16.24
N ARG A 128 14.88 -4.44 -15.44
CA ARG A 128 14.98 -4.33 -13.98
C ARG A 128 14.82 -5.70 -13.33
N THR A 129 15.60 -5.99 -12.30
CA THR A 129 15.35 -7.13 -11.40
C THR A 129 14.34 -6.75 -10.32
N ASP A 130 13.74 -7.72 -9.65
CA ASP A 130 12.82 -7.50 -8.53
C ASP A 130 13.50 -6.69 -7.42
N GLU A 131 14.75 -7.04 -7.10
CA GLU A 131 15.58 -6.29 -6.15
C GLU A 131 15.81 -4.84 -6.60
N THR A 132 15.99 -4.61 -7.91
CA THR A 132 16.15 -3.24 -8.43
C THR A 132 14.87 -2.44 -8.26
N LEU A 133 13.70 -3.02 -8.57
CA LEU A 133 12.41 -2.38 -8.37
C LEU A 133 12.15 -2.09 -6.88
N ALA A 134 12.41 -3.08 -6.02
CA ALA A 134 12.28 -2.93 -4.57
C ALA A 134 13.17 -1.81 -4.04
N ASN A 135 14.44 -1.74 -4.47
CA ASN A 135 15.35 -0.67 -4.08
C ASN A 135 14.88 0.69 -4.58
N ILE A 136 14.38 0.80 -5.82
CA ILE A 136 13.82 2.07 -6.33
C ILE A 136 12.66 2.55 -5.44
N ILE A 137 11.78 1.65 -4.99
CA ILE A 137 10.66 1.99 -4.09
C ILE A 137 11.18 2.35 -2.69
N ASP A 138 12.11 1.56 -2.15
CA ASP A 138 12.68 1.73 -0.81
C ASP A 138 13.38 3.09 -0.65
N PHE A 139 14.32 3.38 -1.57
CA PHE A 139 15.15 4.58 -1.54
C PHE A 139 14.54 5.80 -2.23
N GLY A 140 13.58 5.59 -3.15
CA GLY A 140 13.08 6.63 -4.05
C GLY A 140 14.06 7.03 -5.15
N GLN A 141 13.65 8.01 -5.96
CA GLN A 141 14.47 8.69 -6.96
C GLN A 141 14.24 10.20 -6.85
N GLN A 142 14.86 10.83 -5.84
CA GLN A 142 14.57 12.21 -5.44
C GLN A 142 14.84 13.22 -6.55
N ASP A 143 15.90 13.00 -7.35
CA ASP A 143 16.21 13.84 -8.51
C ASP A 143 15.12 13.81 -9.59
N LEU A 144 14.27 12.77 -9.58
CA LEU A 144 13.13 12.59 -10.48
C LEU A 144 11.79 12.87 -9.78
N GLY A 145 11.80 13.34 -8.53
CA GLY A 145 10.58 13.64 -7.77
C GLY A 145 9.93 12.43 -7.07
N MET A 146 10.49 11.22 -7.17
CA MET A 146 9.98 10.05 -6.45
C MET A 146 10.56 10.01 -5.01
N PRO A 147 9.74 10.19 -3.96
CA PRO A 147 10.23 10.13 -2.58
C PRO A 147 10.60 8.69 -2.17
N PRO A 148 11.38 8.50 -1.10
CA PRO A 148 11.55 7.18 -0.50
C PRO A 148 10.23 6.68 0.10
N TYR A 149 9.88 5.42 -0.14
CA TYR A 149 8.71 4.79 0.48
C TYR A 149 9.07 3.82 1.60
N GLY A 150 10.33 3.40 1.71
CA GLY A 150 10.76 2.53 2.78
C GLY A 150 10.81 3.19 4.15
N VAL A 151 10.35 2.48 5.18
CA VAL A 151 10.43 2.94 6.58
C VAL A 151 11.84 3.29 7.04
N ALA A 152 12.87 2.63 6.48
CA ALA A 152 14.27 2.92 6.79
C ALA A 152 14.72 4.32 6.30
N TYR A 153 14.02 4.86 5.29
CA TYR A 153 14.33 6.12 4.62
C TYR A 153 13.26 7.20 4.87
N GLY A 154 12.34 6.96 5.80
CA GLY A 154 11.30 7.90 6.21
C GLY A 154 9.97 7.77 5.47
N GLY A 155 9.81 6.74 4.63
CA GLY A 155 8.52 6.41 3.99
C GLY A 155 7.64 5.49 4.85
N PRO A 156 6.42 5.18 4.40
CA PRO A 156 5.45 4.43 5.20
C PRO A 156 5.56 2.89 5.09
N LEU A 157 6.30 2.35 4.13
CA LEU A 157 6.25 0.94 3.74
C LEU A 157 7.35 0.09 4.37
N LYS A 158 6.94 -1.06 4.92
CA LYS A 158 7.83 -2.14 5.34
C LYS A 158 8.41 -2.85 4.13
N LYS A 159 9.54 -3.53 4.32
CA LYS A 159 10.21 -4.29 3.24
C LYS A 159 9.29 -5.33 2.59
N SER A 160 8.51 -6.06 3.39
CA SER A 160 7.55 -7.04 2.88
C SER A 160 6.45 -6.41 2.02
N GLU A 161 5.98 -5.21 2.37
CA GLU A 161 4.96 -4.48 1.62
C GLU A 161 5.51 -4.00 0.27
N ILE A 162 6.77 -3.55 0.24
CA ILE A 162 7.47 -3.24 -1.00
C ILE A 162 7.58 -4.49 -1.89
N ASP A 163 7.91 -5.65 -1.31
CA ASP A 163 7.97 -6.91 -2.04
C ASP A 163 6.61 -7.31 -2.61
N TYR A 164 5.50 -7.01 -1.92
CA TYR A 164 4.14 -7.24 -2.43
C TYR A 164 3.84 -6.34 -3.63
N ILE A 165 4.19 -5.06 -3.57
CA ILE A 165 4.03 -4.12 -4.70
C ILE A 165 4.83 -4.62 -5.91
N VAL A 166 6.09 -5.03 -5.73
CA VAL A 166 6.90 -5.58 -6.82
C VAL A 166 6.26 -6.86 -7.37
N THR A 167 5.74 -7.73 -6.51
CA THR A 167 5.00 -8.94 -6.93
C THR A 167 3.82 -8.56 -7.81
N PHE A 168 2.98 -7.62 -7.38
CA PHE A 168 1.86 -7.12 -8.17
C PHE A 168 2.31 -6.59 -9.54
N MET A 169 3.33 -5.72 -9.58
CA MET A 169 3.87 -5.15 -10.84
C MET A 169 4.32 -6.26 -11.80
N ARG A 170 5.01 -7.29 -11.28
CA ARG A 170 5.49 -8.42 -12.09
C ARG A 170 4.38 -9.23 -12.69
N TYR A 171 3.43 -9.67 -11.88
CA TYR A 171 2.36 -10.53 -12.35
C TYR A 171 1.29 -9.78 -13.16
N THR A 172 1.28 -8.44 -13.11
CA THR A 172 0.36 -7.61 -13.89
C THR A 172 0.96 -7.15 -15.23
N TRP A 173 2.26 -6.82 -15.27
CA TRP A 173 2.86 -6.14 -16.44
C TRP A 173 4.00 -6.91 -17.10
N ASP A 174 4.68 -7.82 -16.41
CA ASP A 174 5.77 -8.60 -17.01
C ASP A 174 5.19 -9.77 -17.81
N SER A 175 5.24 -9.67 -19.14
CA SER A 175 4.75 -10.71 -20.05
C SER A 175 5.49 -12.05 -19.95
N ARG A 176 6.60 -12.12 -19.21
CA ARG A 176 7.34 -13.36 -18.95
C ARG A 176 6.88 -14.05 -17.65
N ALA A 177 6.11 -13.35 -16.81
CA ALA A 177 5.64 -13.91 -15.56
C ALA A 177 4.62 -15.02 -15.84
N GLU A 178 4.94 -16.24 -15.45
CA GLU A 178 3.98 -17.34 -15.46
C GLU A 178 3.08 -17.19 -14.23
N VAL A 179 1.86 -16.68 -14.43
CA VAL A 179 0.90 -16.52 -13.35
C VAL A 179 0.44 -17.91 -12.88
N PRO A 180 0.64 -18.28 -11.61
CA PRO A 180 0.06 -19.50 -11.06
C PRO A 180 -1.46 -19.52 -11.30
N ALA A 181 -2.04 -20.69 -11.59
CA ALA A 181 -3.47 -20.78 -11.92
C ALA A 181 -4.38 -20.26 -10.78
N ASP A 182 -3.94 -20.40 -9.53
CA ASP A 182 -4.60 -19.87 -8.33
C ASP A 182 -4.40 -18.35 -8.13
N ALA A 183 -3.49 -17.74 -8.88
CA ALA A 183 -3.19 -16.31 -8.88
C ALA A 183 -3.67 -15.59 -10.14
N ALA A 184 -4.09 -16.31 -11.18
CA ALA A 184 -4.51 -15.75 -12.47
C ALA A 184 -5.70 -14.77 -12.36
N SER A 185 -6.51 -14.92 -11.33
CA SER A 185 -7.63 -14.03 -10.99
C SER A 185 -7.35 -13.11 -9.79
N ALA A 186 -6.20 -13.25 -9.13
CA ALA A 186 -5.89 -12.50 -7.92
C ALA A 186 -5.58 -11.04 -8.28
N GLY A 187 -6.33 -10.10 -7.70
CA GLY A 187 -6.18 -8.67 -7.97
C GLY A 187 -6.74 -8.21 -9.33
N ALA A 188 -7.15 -9.13 -10.21
CA ALA A 188 -7.82 -8.75 -11.46
C ALA A 188 -9.22 -8.20 -11.18
N ILE A 189 -9.64 -7.21 -11.98
CA ILE A 189 -11.04 -6.79 -12.05
C ILE A 189 -11.77 -7.85 -12.88
N PRO A 190 -12.78 -8.56 -12.33
CA PRO A 190 -13.48 -9.60 -13.08
C PRO A 190 -14.13 -9.04 -14.35
N ALA A 191 -13.94 -9.72 -15.47
CA ALA A 191 -14.62 -9.36 -16.71
C ALA A 191 -16.11 -9.70 -16.59
N LEU A 192 -16.97 -8.81 -17.08
CA LEU A 192 -18.42 -9.06 -17.13
C LEU A 192 -18.76 -10.06 -18.21
N ALA A 193 -19.63 -11.02 -17.87
CA ALA A 193 -20.27 -11.86 -18.88
C ALA A 193 -21.28 -11.04 -19.71
N GLU A 194 -21.60 -11.53 -20.91
CA GLU A 194 -22.57 -10.87 -21.78
C GLU A 194 -23.94 -10.77 -21.09
N GLY A 195 -24.44 -9.54 -20.96
CA GLY A 195 -25.72 -9.25 -20.32
C GLY A 195 -25.75 -9.36 -18.80
N GLU A 196 -24.63 -9.64 -18.14
CA GLU A 196 -24.54 -9.68 -16.67
C GLU A 196 -24.69 -8.29 -16.05
N ILE A 197 -25.53 -8.18 -15.02
CA ILE A 197 -25.60 -7.01 -14.15
C ILE A 197 -24.43 -7.06 -13.16
N PRO A 198 -23.54 -6.04 -13.15
CA PRO A 198 -22.45 -5.97 -12.19
C PRO A 198 -22.98 -5.76 -10.77
N SER A 199 -22.25 -6.24 -9.76
CA SER A 199 -22.45 -5.92 -8.35
C SER A 199 -21.26 -5.20 -7.76
N TRP A 200 -21.47 -4.46 -6.67
CA TRP A 200 -20.38 -3.78 -5.97
C TRP A 200 -19.31 -4.76 -5.50
N GLU A 201 -19.69 -5.80 -4.76
CA GLU A 201 -18.74 -6.71 -4.11
C GLU A 201 -17.82 -7.44 -5.09
N VAL A 202 -18.34 -7.82 -6.26
CA VAL A 202 -17.60 -8.64 -7.22
C VAL A 202 -16.86 -7.77 -8.23
N HIS A 203 -17.52 -6.74 -8.76
CA HIS A 203 -17.05 -6.04 -9.96
C HIS A 203 -16.55 -4.62 -9.65
N ILE A 204 -17.35 -3.82 -8.96
CA ILE A 204 -17.06 -2.40 -8.80
C ILE A 204 -16.02 -2.14 -7.71
N GLN A 205 -16.05 -2.88 -6.59
CA GLN A 205 -15.09 -2.68 -5.50
C GLN A 205 -13.63 -2.85 -5.97
N PRO A 206 -13.24 -3.92 -6.71
CA PRO A 206 -11.89 -4.03 -7.24
C PRO A 206 -11.51 -2.87 -8.18
N LEU A 207 -12.45 -2.42 -9.01
CA LEU A 207 -12.26 -1.29 -9.91
C LEU A 207 -12.01 0.00 -9.13
N THR A 208 -12.88 0.31 -8.16
CA THR A 208 -12.79 1.50 -7.32
C THR A 208 -11.52 1.53 -6.49
N LYS A 209 -11.13 0.39 -5.90
CA LYS A 209 -9.87 0.25 -5.16
C LYS A 209 -8.68 0.63 -6.04
N ARG A 210 -8.66 0.15 -7.28
CA ARG A 210 -7.52 0.32 -8.19
C ARG A 210 -7.47 1.68 -8.89
N TYR A 211 -8.62 2.23 -9.30
CA TYR A 211 -8.68 3.41 -10.18
C TYR A 211 -9.13 4.69 -9.47
N CYS A 212 -9.82 4.59 -8.34
CA CYS A 212 -10.48 5.75 -7.73
C CYS A 212 -9.93 6.10 -6.34
N LEU A 213 -9.60 5.08 -5.54
CA LEU A 213 -9.26 5.23 -4.13
C LEU A 213 -7.98 6.04 -3.86
N SER A 214 -7.09 6.17 -4.86
CA SER A 214 -5.88 7.00 -4.74
C SER A 214 -6.23 8.45 -4.37
N CYS A 215 -7.29 8.98 -4.98
CA CYS A 215 -7.73 10.36 -4.80
C CYS A 215 -9.03 10.46 -3.97
N HIS A 216 -9.95 9.51 -4.12
CA HIS A 216 -11.25 9.50 -3.42
C HIS A 216 -11.19 8.80 -2.05
N ARG A 217 -10.31 9.29 -1.17
CA ARG A 217 -10.12 8.83 0.21
C ARG A 217 -10.03 9.99 1.20
N GLU A 218 -10.11 9.67 2.49
CA GLU A 218 -9.96 10.68 3.55
C GLU A 218 -8.58 11.37 3.48
N GLY A 219 -8.56 12.67 3.77
CA GLY A 219 -7.33 13.48 3.77
C GLY A 219 -6.87 13.96 2.39
N LYS A 220 -7.63 13.70 1.33
CA LYS A 220 -7.41 14.24 -0.01
C LYS A 220 -8.42 15.34 -0.35
N GLU A 221 -8.05 16.21 -1.29
CA GLU A 221 -8.92 17.28 -1.79
C GLU A 221 -9.82 16.70 -2.89
N ASN A 222 -11.00 16.21 -2.50
CA ASN A 222 -11.90 15.42 -3.37
C ASN A 222 -13.38 15.76 -3.16
N ASN A 223 -13.69 16.98 -2.71
CA ASN A 223 -15.04 17.44 -2.37
C ASN A 223 -15.77 16.52 -1.38
N ASN A 224 -15.02 15.96 -0.43
CA ASN A 224 -15.47 14.99 0.57
C ASN A 224 -16.10 13.72 -0.04
N TYR A 225 -15.81 13.42 -1.30
CA TYR A 225 -16.37 12.27 -1.98
C TYR A 225 -15.44 11.06 -1.84
N LEU A 226 -15.86 10.14 -0.98
CA LEU A 226 -15.11 8.96 -0.56
C LEU A 226 -15.63 7.72 -1.28
N MET A 227 -14.73 6.81 -1.62
CA MET A 227 -15.07 5.60 -2.37
C MET A 227 -14.44 4.33 -1.77
N SER A 228 -14.11 4.31 -0.48
CA SER A 228 -13.47 3.13 0.12
C SER A 228 -14.45 1.99 0.40
N THR A 229 -15.74 2.33 0.57
CA THR A 229 -16.83 1.37 0.77
C THR A 229 -18.01 1.69 -0.13
N TYR A 230 -18.93 0.72 -0.29
CA TYR A 230 -20.18 0.92 -1.03
C TYR A 230 -20.93 2.13 -0.48
N GLN A 231 -21.18 2.12 0.83
CA GLN A 231 -21.92 3.17 1.52
C GLN A 231 -21.28 4.54 1.30
N GLU A 232 -19.97 4.65 1.37
CA GLU A 232 -19.28 5.91 1.10
C GLU A 232 -19.50 6.39 -0.33
N MET A 233 -19.33 5.49 -1.30
CA MET A 233 -19.46 5.82 -2.72
C MET A 233 -20.88 6.31 -3.08
N ILE A 234 -21.91 5.80 -2.42
CA ILE A 234 -23.31 6.19 -2.71
C ILE A 234 -23.85 7.33 -1.83
N THR A 235 -23.19 7.69 -0.71
CA THR A 235 -23.75 8.71 0.22
C THR A 235 -22.83 9.86 0.60
N THR A 236 -21.55 9.81 0.28
CA THR A 236 -20.62 10.89 0.63
C THR A 236 -20.45 11.91 -0.49
N GLY A 237 -19.71 12.97 -0.20
CA GLY A 237 -19.43 14.07 -1.11
C GLY A 237 -20.39 15.24 -0.97
N ASP A 238 -19.86 16.43 -1.25
CA ASP A 238 -20.64 17.69 -1.21
C ASP A 238 -21.81 17.68 -2.21
N ASN A 239 -21.74 16.80 -3.22
CA ASN A 239 -22.75 16.59 -4.25
C ASN A 239 -23.35 15.18 -4.20
N ALA A 240 -23.44 14.54 -3.03
CA ALA A 240 -23.90 13.15 -2.88
C ALA A 240 -25.14 12.79 -3.72
N GLY A 241 -26.17 13.66 -3.74
CA GLY A 241 -27.40 13.44 -4.51
C GLY A 241 -27.26 13.50 -6.05
N LYS A 242 -26.11 13.91 -6.57
CA LYS A 242 -25.78 13.96 -8.00
C LYS A 242 -24.61 13.06 -8.37
N ASN A 243 -23.79 12.66 -7.41
CA ASN A 243 -22.64 11.79 -7.62
C ASN A 243 -23.04 10.50 -8.33
N LEU A 244 -24.08 9.83 -7.80
CA LEU A 244 -24.67 8.62 -8.35
C LEU A 244 -26.19 8.70 -8.24
N ILE A 245 -26.88 8.61 -9.38
CA ILE A 245 -28.33 8.62 -9.50
C ILE A 245 -28.75 7.21 -9.94
N PRO A 246 -29.45 6.43 -9.08
CA PRO A 246 -29.87 5.08 -9.42
C PRO A 246 -30.71 5.06 -10.70
N GLY A 247 -30.31 4.22 -11.67
CA GLY A 247 -30.99 4.07 -12.95
C GLY A 247 -30.66 5.14 -14.00
N ASP A 248 -29.77 6.09 -13.70
CA ASP A 248 -29.50 7.24 -14.57
C ASP A 248 -28.00 7.57 -14.65
N PRO A 249 -27.21 6.76 -15.38
CA PRO A 249 -25.78 7.00 -15.55
C PRO A 249 -25.48 8.32 -16.26
N ASP A 250 -26.31 8.72 -17.22
CA ASP A 250 -26.12 9.94 -18.03
C ASP A 250 -26.24 11.23 -17.22
N ASN A 251 -26.99 11.22 -16.11
CA ASN A 251 -27.10 12.37 -15.21
C ASN A 251 -26.30 12.20 -13.91
N SER A 252 -25.65 11.05 -13.71
CA SER A 252 -24.74 10.81 -12.59
C SER A 252 -23.39 11.47 -12.86
N TYR A 253 -22.88 12.26 -11.92
CA TYR A 253 -21.57 12.90 -12.07
C TYR A 253 -20.43 11.89 -12.29
N VAL A 254 -20.49 10.72 -11.64
CA VAL A 254 -19.53 9.64 -11.92
C VAL A 254 -19.64 9.17 -13.37
N GLY A 255 -20.85 8.86 -13.86
CA GLY A 255 -21.07 8.44 -15.26
C GLY A 255 -20.59 9.47 -16.29
N LEU A 256 -20.85 10.75 -16.04
CA LEU A 256 -20.37 11.85 -16.87
C LEU A 256 -18.83 11.92 -16.90
N THR A 257 -18.21 12.02 -15.72
CA THR A 257 -16.77 12.31 -15.63
C THR A 257 -15.88 11.15 -16.06
N ILE A 258 -16.29 9.89 -15.86
CA ILE A 258 -15.53 8.73 -16.36
C ILE A 258 -15.60 8.60 -17.88
N ASN A 259 -16.58 9.23 -18.53
CA ASN A 259 -16.71 9.35 -19.98
C ASN A 259 -16.05 10.63 -20.54
N GLY A 260 -15.44 11.46 -19.70
CA GLY A 260 -14.92 12.76 -20.12
C GLY A 260 -16.01 13.76 -20.52
N HIS A 261 -17.24 13.58 -20.04
CA HIS A 261 -18.31 14.56 -20.19
C HIS A 261 -18.27 15.58 -19.05
N PRO A 262 -18.29 16.89 -19.37
CA PRO A 262 -18.16 17.92 -18.36
C PRO A 262 -19.39 18.07 -17.48
N ILE A 263 -19.14 18.27 -16.19
CA ILE A 263 -20.11 18.79 -15.24
C ILE A 263 -20.10 20.31 -15.34
N LEU A 264 -21.28 20.89 -15.54
CA LEU A 264 -21.49 22.33 -15.64
C LEU A 264 -22.14 22.90 -14.37
N ASP A 265 -21.81 24.14 -14.03
CA ASP A 265 -22.53 24.92 -13.02
C ASP A 265 -23.85 25.48 -13.56
N ASP A 266 -24.64 26.12 -12.69
CA ASP A 266 -25.93 26.72 -13.06
C ASP A 266 -25.81 27.85 -14.12
N ALA A 267 -24.61 28.40 -14.30
CA ALA A 267 -24.29 29.42 -15.30
C ALA A 267 -23.74 28.82 -16.61
N GLY A 268 -23.61 27.48 -16.68
CA GLY A 268 -23.08 26.76 -17.83
C GLY A 268 -21.54 26.75 -17.92
N ASN A 269 -20.83 27.15 -16.86
CA ASN A 269 -19.37 27.05 -16.81
C ASN A 269 -18.97 25.63 -16.42
N GLU A 270 -17.89 25.14 -17.02
CA GLU A 270 -17.31 23.84 -16.70
C GLU A 270 -16.70 23.85 -15.29
N ILE A 271 -17.13 22.90 -14.46
CA ILE A 271 -16.57 22.63 -13.14
C ILE A 271 -15.45 21.59 -13.28
N ILE A 272 -15.75 20.51 -13.98
CA ILE A 272 -14.85 19.36 -14.14
C ILE A 272 -15.22 18.58 -15.40
N THR A 273 -14.23 18.27 -16.24
CA THR A 273 -14.45 17.48 -17.48
C THR A 273 -14.30 15.99 -17.28
N GLN A 274 -13.23 15.54 -16.62
CA GLN A 274 -12.89 14.13 -16.58
C GLN A 274 -12.36 13.68 -15.23
N MET A 275 -12.62 12.42 -14.91
CA MET A 275 -12.01 11.68 -13.82
C MET A 275 -11.71 10.25 -14.29
N PRO A 276 -10.51 9.68 -14.02
CA PRO A 276 -9.34 10.31 -13.37
C PRO A 276 -8.76 11.50 -14.17
N PRO A 277 -8.06 12.43 -13.50
CA PRO A 277 -7.62 13.69 -14.13
C PRO A 277 -6.55 13.48 -15.20
N THR A 278 -5.67 12.49 -15.02
CA THR A 278 -4.56 12.20 -15.94
C THR A 278 -5.03 11.47 -17.20
N LYS A 279 -5.92 10.48 -17.05
CA LYS A 279 -6.35 9.60 -18.13
C LYS A 279 -7.65 8.90 -17.79
N LEU A 280 -8.55 8.81 -18.76
CA LEU A 280 -9.77 8.01 -18.64
C LEU A 280 -9.46 6.53 -18.42
N ILE A 281 -10.34 5.88 -17.68
CA ILE A 281 -10.31 4.43 -17.47
C ILE A 281 -10.65 3.70 -18.78
N LYS A 282 -10.45 2.37 -18.80
CA LYS A 282 -10.75 1.56 -19.99
C LYS A 282 -12.26 1.53 -20.27
N GLU A 283 -12.64 1.51 -21.54
CA GLU A 283 -14.04 1.44 -22.00
C GLU A 283 -14.84 0.31 -21.31
N ASP A 284 -14.26 -0.88 -21.17
CA ASP A 284 -14.92 -2.00 -20.50
C ASP A 284 -15.27 -1.71 -19.03
N TYR A 285 -14.47 -0.86 -18.36
CA TYR A 285 -14.71 -0.44 -16.98
C TYR A 285 -15.70 0.72 -16.89
N ILE A 286 -15.75 1.57 -17.91
CA ILE A 286 -16.80 2.59 -18.06
C ILE A 286 -18.16 1.88 -18.21
N ASP A 287 -18.27 0.96 -19.18
CA ASP A 287 -19.48 0.16 -19.40
C ASP A 287 -19.90 -0.60 -18.14
N MET A 288 -18.95 -1.17 -17.40
CA MET A 288 -19.21 -1.83 -16.11
C MET A 288 -19.84 -0.87 -15.08
N LEU A 289 -19.29 0.34 -14.91
CA LEU A 289 -19.84 1.34 -13.98
C LEU A 289 -21.21 1.84 -14.44
N GLU A 290 -21.39 2.12 -15.73
CA GLU A 290 -22.66 2.59 -16.28
C GLU A 290 -23.76 1.56 -16.11
N ARG A 291 -23.49 0.28 -16.40
CA ARG A 291 -24.46 -0.81 -16.19
C ARG A 291 -24.81 -0.97 -14.72
N TRP A 292 -23.83 -0.86 -13.83
CA TRP A 292 -24.09 -0.91 -12.40
C TRP A 292 -24.98 0.24 -11.94
N ILE A 293 -24.72 1.47 -12.39
CA ILE A 293 -25.57 2.63 -12.09
C ILE A 293 -26.98 2.44 -12.67
N ALA A 294 -27.08 2.01 -13.93
CA ALA A 294 -28.34 1.75 -14.61
C ALA A 294 -29.18 0.65 -13.94
N ALA A 295 -28.53 -0.36 -13.35
CA ALA A 295 -29.19 -1.41 -12.58
C ALA A 295 -29.62 -0.97 -11.17
N GLY A 296 -29.35 0.28 -10.78
CA GLY A 296 -29.68 0.77 -9.44
C GLY A 296 -28.64 0.43 -8.38
N MET A 297 -27.41 0.12 -8.81
CA MET A 297 -26.22 -0.08 -7.97
C MET A 297 -26.35 -1.23 -6.95
N PRO A 298 -26.65 -2.46 -7.36
CA PRO A 298 -26.72 -3.60 -6.43
C PRO A 298 -25.39 -3.78 -5.68
N GLU A 299 -25.47 -3.99 -4.37
CA GLU A 299 -24.30 -4.16 -3.53
C GLU A 299 -23.76 -5.60 -3.68
N THR A 300 -24.65 -6.57 -3.53
CA THR A 300 -24.29 -8.00 -3.48
C THR A 300 -24.48 -8.70 -4.82
N ALA A 301 -23.82 -9.85 -5.00
CA ALA A 301 -24.02 -10.69 -6.18
C ALA A 301 -25.46 -11.24 -6.26
N GLU A 302 -26.09 -11.51 -5.12
CA GLU A 302 -27.48 -11.97 -5.03
C GLU A 302 -28.46 -10.89 -5.48
N GLU A 303 -28.25 -9.64 -5.10
CA GLU A 303 -29.06 -8.49 -5.56
C GLU A 303 -28.95 -8.31 -7.07
N ALA A 304 -27.73 -8.35 -7.61
CA ALA A 304 -27.51 -8.27 -9.05
C ALA A 304 -28.19 -9.43 -9.81
N ALA A 305 -28.08 -10.66 -9.30
CA ALA A 305 -28.72 -11.82 -9.89
C ALA A 305 -30.26 -11.76 -9.85
N ALA A 306 -30.84 -11.18 -8.80
CA ALA A 306 -32.29 -10.98 -8.71
C ALA A 306 -32.79 -10.01 -9.80
N LEU A 307 -32.09 -8.89 -9.98
CA LEU A 307 -32.39 -7.90 -11.02
C LEU A 307 -32.26 -8.50 -12.44
N GLN A 308 -31.30 -9.41 -12.63
CA GLN A 308 -31.12 -10.13 -13.89
C GLN A 308 -32.35 -10.99 -14.23
N GLY A 309 -32.92 -11.66 -13.23
CA GLY A 309 -34.10 -12.51 -13.37
C GLY A 309 -35.38 -11.72 -13.70
N ASP A 310 -35.52 -10.52 -13.14
CA ASP A 310 -36.68 -9.65 -13.38
C ASP A 310 -36.67 -9.03 -14.79
N GLY A 311 -35.48 -8.74 -15.35
CA GLY A 311 -35.33 -8.28 -16.74
C GLY A 311 -35.68 -9.36 -17.77
N ALA A 312 -35.31 -10.62 -17.51
CA ALA A 312 -35.58 -11.75 -18.40
C ALA A 312 -37.08 -12.11 -18.51
N GLY A 313 -37.90 -11.75 -17.51
CA GLY A 313 -39.35 -11.97 -17.52
C GLY A 313 -40.15 -10.99 -18.39
N SER A 314 -39.52 -9.94 -18.93
CA SER A 314 -40.18 -8.90 -19.72
C SER A 314 -39.99 -9.06 -21.24
N ALA A 315 -39.14 -9.99 -21.67
CA ALA A 315 -38.78 -10.24 -23.07
C ALA A 315 -39.41 -11.53 -23.63
N GLU A 316 -40.68 -11.82 -23.34
CA GLU A 316 -41.43 -12.87 -24.04
C GLU A 316 -42.93 -12.54 -24.11
N SER A 317 -43.36 -11.95 -25.24
CA SER A 317 -44.55 -12.36 -26.00
C SER A 317 -44.68 -11.52 -27.30
N PRO A 318 -44.77 -12.14 -28.49
CA PRO A 318 -45.23 -11.48 -29.71
C PRO A 318 -46.74 -11.20 -29.71
#